data_AF-A0A3D2WHL6-F1
#
_entry.id   AF-A0A3D2WHL6-F1
#
_cell.length_a   1.000
_cell.length_b   1.000
_cell.length_c   1.000
_cell.angle_alpha   90.00
_cell.angle_beta   90.00
_cell.angle_gamma   90.00
#
_symmetry.space_group_name_H-M   'P 1'
#
loop_
_entity.id
_entity.type
_entity.pdbx_description
1 polymer ?
#
loop_
_entity_poly.entity_id
_entity_poly.type
_entity_poly.pdbx_seq_one_letter_code
_entity_poly.pdbx_strand_id
1 'polypeptide(L)'
;MNAEEHLNSLLSLAGENELVEFKEAKKQFDFNKLGQYFSALSNEANLSNLPHAWLVFGVENKHNVVGTEYIASLARRNDLKREIAEKTTNRLTFINIHEVAHPQGRVLLFEIPAAPQGIPTAWNGHYFGRDGESLGPLNIEEIERIRTQNKAYDWSAAIVNGATLDDLDSTAIEQAKISYAKKNPKQADNLQHWDTKTFLNKAKLTINGAITRTAILLLGKPESSHWINPASTTITWILKDKDGIEKDYEHFSCPLLLSVNDIFNKVRNLKYRYMIEGTLFPEEVDQYDPY
;
A
#
# COMPACT_ATOMS: atom_id res chain seq x y z
N MET A 1 1.55 -24.26 10.36
CA MET A 1 0.43 -25.22 10.33
C MET A 1 0.43 -25.85 8.95
N ASN A 2 0.45 -27.18 8.85
CA ASN A 2 0.36 -27.88 7.57
C ASN A 2 -1.08 -27.77 7.02
N ALA A 3 -1.28 -27.92 5.70
CA ALA A 3 -2.59 -27.79 5.06
C ALA A 3 -3.63 -28.77 5.63
N GLU A 4 -3.19 -29.95 6.08
CA GLU A 4 -4.03 -30.95 6.74
C GLU A 4 -4.49 -30.52 8.14
N GLU A 5 -3.58 -29.97 8.95
CA GLU A 5 -3.93 -29.39 10.27
C GLU A 5 -4.90 -28.22 10.11
N HIS A 6 -4.69 -27.40 9.08
CA HIS A 6 -5.58 -26.27 8.77
C HIS A 6 -6.96 -26.75 8.33
N LEU A 7 -7.05 -27.79 7.48
CA LEU A 7 -8.32 -28.40 7.11
C LEU A 7 -9.07 -28.90 8.36
N ASN A 8 -8.40 -29.63 9.25
CA ASN A 8 -9.03 -30.12 10.48
C ASN A 8 -9.54 -28.97 11.37
N SER A 9 -8.77 -27.88 11.47
CA SER A 9 -9.21 -26.66 12.14
C SER A 9 -10.48 -26.09 11.52
N LEU A 10 -10.55 -25.99 10.19
CA LEU A 10 -11.74 -25.49 9.48
C LEU A 10 -12.96 -26.42 9.68
N LEU A 11 -12.78 -27.73 9.64
CA LEU A 11 -13.86 -28.71 9.84
C LEU A 11 -14.40 -28.70 11.27
N SER A 12 -13.56 -28.34 12.25
CA SER A 12 -13.94 -28.26 13.67
C SER A 12 -14.77 -27.02 14.04
N LEU A 13 -14.93 -26.06 13.12
CA LEU A 13 -15.76 -24.88 13.35
C LEU A 13 -17.23 -25.29 13.53
N ALA A 14 -17.85 -24.83 14.61
CA ALA A 14 -19.18 -25.27 15.06
C ALA A 14 -20.37 -24.77 14.21
N GLY A 15 -20.12 -23.96 13.16
CA GLY A 15 -21.15 -23.46 12.25
C GLY A 15 -20.54 -22.74 11.04
N GLU A 16 -21.36 -22.51 10.00
CA GLU A 16 -20.98 -21.78 8.80
C GLU A 16 -20.57 -20.34 9.19
N ASN A 17 -19.33 -19.98 8.85
CA ASN A 17 -18.78 -18.65 9.11
C ASN A 17 -18.74 -17.89 7.78
N GLU A 18 -18.94 -16.58 7.80
CA GLU A 18 -18.88 -15.71 6.61
C GLU A 18 -17.51 -15.76 5.91
N LEU A 19 -16.50 -16.32 6.58
CA LEU A 19 -15.10 -16.37 6.16
C LEU A 19 -14.69 -17.73 5.57
N VAL A 20 -15.54 -18.74 5.66
CA VAL A 20 -15.25 -20.10 5.18
C VAL A 20 -16.46 -20.66 4.44
N GLU A 21 -16.26 -21.02 3.18
CA GLU A 21 -17.32 -21.63 2.36
C GLU A 21 -16.96 -23.08 2.00
N PHE A 22 -17.85 -24.02 2.34
CA PHE A 22 -17.71 -25.42 1.95
C PHE A 22 -18.53 -25.74 0.69
N LYS A 23 -17.92 -26.47 -0.24
CA LYS A 23 -18.58 -26.99 -1.45
C LYS A 23 -18.13 -28.41 -1.76
N GLU A 24 -19.07 -29.25 -2.14
CA GLU A 24 -18.77 -30.63 -2.56
C GLU A 24 -17.94 -30.66 -3.85
N ALA A 25 -18.38 -29.93 -4.89
CA ALA A 25 -17.66 -29.72 -6.16
C ALA A 25 -16.95 -30.98 -6.71
N LYS A 26 -17.65 -32.11 -6.88
CA LYS A 26 -17.05 -33.41 -7.22
C LYS A 26 -16.13 -33.39 -8.44
N LYS A 27 -16.57 -32.79 -9.54
CA LYS A 27 -15.85 -32.81 -10.84
C LYS A 27 -15.74 -31.46 -11.51
N GLN A 28 -16.79 -30.65 -11.38
CA GLN A 28 -16.90 -29.34 -11.97
C GLN A 28 -17.53 -28.38 -10.99
N PHE A 29 -17.22 -27.09 -11.17
CA PHE A 29 -17.83 -26.01 -10.43
C PHE A 29 -17.97 -24.81 -11.37
N ASP A 30 -19.07 -24.08 -11.25
CA ASP A 30 -19.34 -22.94 -12.11
C ASP A 30 -18.30 -21.83 -11.90
N PHE A 31 -17.64 -21.43 -12.98
CA PHE A 31 -16.54 -20.48 -12.91
C PHE A 31 -17.00 -19.09 -12.46
N ASN A 32 -18.20 -18.66 -12.88
CA ASN A 32 -18.73 -17.37 -12.46
C ASN A 32 -19.05 -17.38 -10.97
N LYS A 33 -19.66 -18.45 -10.46
CA LYS A 33 -19.95 -18.63 -9.04
C LYS A 33 -18.66 -18.69 -8.20
N LEU A 34 -17.60 -19.31 -8.73
CA LEU A 34 -16.29 -19.33 -8.05
C LEU A 34 -15.72 -17.93 -7.89
N GLY A 35 -15.78 -17.12 -8.95
CA GLY A 35 -15.35 -15.72 -8.87
C GLY A 35 -16.23 -14.84 -7.97
N GLN A 36 -17.53 -15.11 -7.90
CA GLN A 36 -18.43 -14.43 -6.96
C GLN A 36 -18.06 -14.78 -5.50
N TYR A 37 -17.81 -16.05 -5.19
CA TYR A 37 -17.30 -16.45 -3.88
C TYR A 37 -15.93 -15.85 -3.57
N PHE A 38 -15.05 -15.75 -4.56
CA PHE A 38 -13.76 -15.06 -4.37
C PHE A 38 -13.96 -13.61 -3.94
N SER A 39 -14.82 -12.87 -4.65
CA SER A 39 -15.14 -11.48 -4.31
C SER A 39 -15.76 -11.36 -2.92
N ALA A 40 -16.78 -12.17 -2.61
CA ALA A 40 -17.44 -12.16 -1.31
C ALA A 40 -16.48 -12.46 -0.16
N LEU A 41 -15.79 -13.60 -0.20
CA LEU A 41 -14.87 -14.03 0.86
C LEU A 41 -13.69 -13.06 1.04
N SER A 42 -13.20 -12.46 -0.04
CA SER A 42 -12.16 -11.43 0.02
C SER A 42 -12.64 -10.18 0.77
N ASN A 43 -13.87 -9.72 0.47
CA ASN A 43 -14.48 -8.58 1.16
C ASN A 43 -14.75 -8.88 2.64
N GLU A 44 -15.33 -10.05 2.96
CA GLU A 44 -15.61 -10.44 4.35
C GLU A 44 -14.35 -10.56 5.21
N ALA A 45 -13.26 -11.09 4.64
CA ALA A 45 -11.98 -11.16 5.34
C ALA A 45 -11.46 -9.77 5.72
N ASN A 46 -11.56 -8.80 4.81
CA ASN A 46 -11.20 -7.42 5.10
C ASN A 46 -12.09 -6.83 6.22
N LEU A 47 -13.40 -7.01 6.12
CA LEU A 47 -14.38 -6.50 7.09
C LEU A 47 -14.18 -7.09 8.48
N SER A 48 -13.72 -8.34 8.55
CA SER A 48 -13.39 -9.05 9.78
C SER A 48 -11.96 -8.81 10.29
N ASN A 49 -11.17 -7.96 9.64
CA ASN A 49 -9.74 -7.74 9.92
C ASN A 49 -8.89 -9.03 9.93
N LEU A 50 -9.25 -10.00 9.10
CA LEU A 50 -8.48 -11.22 8.89
C LEU A 50 -7.68 -11.12 7.61
N PRO A 51 -6.49 -11.75 7.55
CA PRO A 51 -5.65 -11.66 6.37
C PRO A 51 -6.20 -12.49 5.19
N HIS A 52 -6.96 -13.56 5.49
CA HIS A 52 -7.38 -14.57 4.53
C HIS A 52 -8.79 -15.09 4.84
N ALA A 53 -9.49 -15.52 3.80
CA ALA A 53 -10.69 -16.36 3.86
C ALA A 53 -10.49 -17.63 3.03
N TRP A 54 -11.40 -18.60 3.20
CA TRP A 54 -11.22 -19.95 2.67
C TRP A 54 -12.43 -20.42 1.88
N LEU A 55 -12.20 -20.90 0.67
CA LEU A 55 -13.18 -21.71 -0.07
C LEU A 55 -12.65 -23.14 -0.09
N VAL A 56 -13.46 -24.11 0.33
CA VAL A 56 -13.04 -25.51 0.52
C VAL A 56 -13.86 -26.42 -0.37
N PHE A 57 -13.21 -27.11 -1.30
CA PHE A 57 -13.85 -28.07 -2.21
C PHE A 57 -13.60 -29.52 -1.76
N GLY A 58 -14.61 -30.38 -1.93
CA GLY A 58 -14.58 -31.78 -1.50
C GLY A 58 -15.17 -32.00 -0.11
N VAL A 59 -15.94 -31.02 0.41
CA VAL A 59 -16.61 -31.06 1.71
C VAL A 59 -18.08 -30.66 1.53
N GLU A 60 -19.01 -31.44 2.07
CA GLU A 60 -20.44 -31.08 2.05
C GLU A 60 -20.79 -30.06 3.15
N ASN A 61 -21.97 -29.44 3.07
CA ASN A 61 -22.41 -28.42 4.03
C ASN A 61 -22.44 -28.91 5.50
N LYS A 62 -22.55 -30.23 5.74
CA LYS A 62 -22.45 -30.82 7.09
C LYS A 62 -21.01 -31.06 7.56
N HIS A 63 -20.03 -30.44 6.89
CA HIS A 63 -18.60 -30.57 7.12
C HIS A 63 -18.04 -32.00 6.98
N ASN A 64 -18.73 -32.88 6.24
CA ASN A 64 -18.19 -34.20 5.94
C ASN A 64 -17.34 -34.16 4.66
N VAL A 65 -16.17 -34.80 4.68
CA VAL A 65 -15.31 -34.90 3.51
C VAL A 65 -15.88 -35.93 2.54
N VAL A 66 -16.14 -35.50 1.31
CA VAL A 66 -16.71 -36.32 0.22
C VAL A 66 -15.77 -36.48 -0.97
N GLY A 67 -14.70 -35.67 -1.01
CA GLY A 67 -13.69 -35.71 -2.05
C GLY A 67 -14.03 -34.89 -3.31
N THR A 68 -13.00 -34.39 -3.99
CA THR A 68 -13.12 -33.66 -5.26
C THR A 68 -12.03 -34.06 -6.27
N GLU A 69 -12.42 -34.24 -7.53
CA GLU A 69 -11.55 -34.38 -8.70
C GLU A 69 -11.34 -33.05 -9.43
N TYR A 70 -11.94 -31.95 -8.95
CA TYR A 70 -11.83 -30.63 -9.57
C TYR A 70 -10.36 -30.21 -9.67
N ILE A 71 -9.96 -29.71 -10.85
CA ILE A 71 -8.61 -29.16 -11.14
C ILE A 71 -7.45 -29.98 -10.56
N ALA A 72 -7.44 -31.28 -10.83
CA ALA A 72 -6.38 -32.19 -10.36
C ALA A 72 -4.96 -31.74 -10.81
N SER A 73 -4.81 -31.22 -12.04
CA SER A 73 -3.50 -30.82 -12.56
C SER A 73 -3.05 -29.46 -12.02
N LEU A 74 -1.76 -29.35 -11.68
CA LEU A 74 -1.14 -28.09 -11.24
C LEU A 74 -1.23 -27.00 -12.33
N ALA A 75 -1.07 -27.38 -13.60
CA ALA A 75 -1.21 -26.46 -14.73
C ALA A 75 -2.60 -25.78 -14.75
N ARG A 76 -3.67 -26.55 -14.55
CA ARG A 76 -5.03 -26.00 -14.54
C ARG A 76 -5.27 -25.11 -13.32
N ARG A 77 -4.64 -25.39 -12.16
CA ARG A 77 -4.69 -24.50 -10.99
C ARG A 77 -4.02 -23.16 -11.26
N ASN A 78 -2.89 -23.15 -11.97
CA ASN A 78 -2.21 -21.92 -12.38
C ASN A 78 -3.03 -21.13 -13.41
N ASP A 79 -3.66 -21.81 -14.37
CA ASP A 79 -4.59 -21.16 -15.30
C ASP A 79 -5.77 -20.53 -14.56
N LEU A 80 -6.35 -21.23 -13.58
CA LEU A 80 -7.44 -20.70 -12.77
C LEU A 80 -7.02 -19.42 -12.01
N LYS A 81 -5.82 -19.38 -11.44
CA LYS A 81 -5.30 -18.16 -10.80
C LYS A 81 -5.25 -16.98 -11.76
N ARG A 82 -4.80 -17.21 -13.01
CA ARG A 82 -4.76 -16.19 -14.06
C ARG A 82 -6.17 -15.74 -14.46
N GLU A 83 -7.08 -16.69 -14.71
CA GLU A 83 -8.47 -16.43 -15.10
C GLU A 83 -9.23 -15.62 -14.03
N ILE A 84 -8.96 -15.86 -12.74
CA ILE A 84 -9.52 -15.06 -11.64
C ILE A 84 -8.95 -13.65 -11.64
N ALA A 85 -7.62 -13.52 -11.72
CA ALA A 85 -6.94 -12.23 -11.75
C ALA A 85 -7.42 -11.33 -12.91
N GLU A 86 -7.83 -11.89 -14.04
CA GLU A 86 -8.32 -11.09 -15.18
C GLU A 86 -9.67 -10.40 -14.91
N LYS A 87 -10.45 -10.91 -13.96
CA LYS A 87 -11.84 -10.50 -13.72
C LYS A 87 -12.08 -9.85 -12.36
N THR A 88 -11.07 -9.82 -11.49
CA THR A 88 -11.13 -9.21 -10.16
C THR A 88 -10.46 -7.84 -10.09
N THR A 89 -10.89 -6.99 -9.17
CA THR A 89 -10.22 -5.71 -8.87
C THR A 89 -8.71 -5.90 -8.67
N ASN A 90 -7.90 -5.02 -9.25
CA ASN A 90 -6.44 -5.01 -9.12
C ASN A 90 -5.74 -6.34 -9.43
N ARG A 91 -6.38 -7.20 -10.22
CA ARG A 91 -5.86 -8.53 -10.57
C ARG A 91 -5.56 -9.44 -9.37
N LEU A 92 -6.34 -9.31 -8.30
CA LEU A 92 -6.24 -10.20 -7.14
C LEU A 92 -6.51 -11.66 -7.52
N THR A 93 -5.85 -12.59 -6.85
CA THR A 93 -6.04 -14.02 -7.08
C THR A 93 -5.73 -14.81 -5.82
N PHE A 94 -5.94 -16.13 -5.87
CA PHE A 94 -5.64 -17.02 -4.75
C PHE A 94 -4.16 -16.93 -4.39
N ILE A 95 -3.88 -16.72 -3.10
CA ILE A 95 -2.51 -16.80 -2.55
C ILE A 95 -1.98 -18.19 -2.86
N ASN A 96 -2.74 -19.21 -2.47
CA ASN A 96 -2.46 -20.59 -2.83
C ASN A 96 -3.72 -21.43 -2.99
N ILE A 97 -3.58 -22.56 -3.68
CA ILE A 97 -4.59 -23.60 -3.78
C ILE A 97 -3.96 -24.86 -3.22
N HIS A 98 -4.21 -25.10 -1.94
CA HIS A 98 -3.63 -26.22 -1.21
C HIS A 98 -4.41 -27.50 -1.52
N GLU A 99 -3.69 -28.59 -1.68
CA GLU A 99 -4.27 -29.92 -1.88
C GLU A 99 -4.00 -30.76 -0.64
N VAL A 100 -5.07 -31.35 -0.10
CA VAL A 100 -5.01 -32.20 1.08
C VAL A 100 -5.54 -33.58 0.70
N ALA A 101 -4.69 -34.59 0.91
CA ALA A 101 -5.06 -35.99 0.77
C ALA A 101 -5.68 -36.48 2.10
N HIS A 102 -6.97 -36.17 2.31
CA HIS A 102 -7.68 -36.64 3.50
C HIS A 102 -8.09 -38.11 3.35
N PRO A 103 -8.13 -38.92 4.43
CA PRO A 103 -8.46 -40.35 4.34
C PRO A 103 -9.80 -40.67 3.65
N GLN A 104 -10.77 -39.76 3.72
CA GLN A 104 -12.09 -39.90 3.10
C GLN A 104 -12.17 -39.37 1.66
N GLY A 105 -11.14 -38.66 1.17
CA GLY A 105 -11.12 -38.11 -0.17
C GLY A 105 -10.22 -36.88 -0.33
N ARG A 106 -9.91 -36.53 -1.56
CA ARG A 106 -9.12 -35.34 -1.90
C ARG A 106 -9.87 -34.04 -1.60
N VAL A 107 -9.23 -33.08 -0.94
CA VAL A 107 -9.79 -31.76 -0.63
C VAL A 107 -8.91 -30.66 -1.23
N LEU A 108 -9.54 -29.59 -1.73
CA LEU A 108 -8.85 -28.38 -2.18
C LEU A 108 -9.21 -27.20 -1.28
N LEU A 109 -8.20 -26.52 -0.75
CA LEU A 109 -8.35 -25.30 0.04
C LEU A 109 -7.84 -24.12 -0.79
N PHE A 110 -8.76 -23.26 -1.18
CA PHE A 110 -8.47 -22.01 -1.87
C PHE A 110 -8.24 -20.92 -0.83
N GLU A 111 -7.01 -20.43 -0.76
CA GLU A 111 -6.61 -19.34 0.14
C GLU A 111 -6.85 -17.99 -0.55
N ILE A 112 -7.85 -17.26 -0.07
CA ILE A 112 -8.32 -16.01 -0.66
C ILE A 112 -7.78 -14.85 0.17
N PRO A 113 -7.03 -13.91 -0.42
CA PRO A 113 -6.55 -12.74 0.31
C PRO A 113 -7.72 -11.83 0.68
N ALA A 114 -7.61 -11.17 1.83
CA ALA A 114 -8.50 -10.06 2.17
C ALA A 114 -8.44 -8.95 1.14
N ALA A 115 -9.58 -8.30 0.89
CA ALA A 115 -9.65 -7.13 0.05
C ALA A 115 -8.67 -6.05 0.57
N PRO A 116 -7.93 -5.35 -0.30
CA PRO A 116 -7.05 -4.28 0.13
C PRO A 116 -7.80 -3.17 0.86
N GLN A 117 -7.16 -2.53 1.82
CA GLN A 117 -7.76 -1.41 2.55
C GLN A 117 -8.18 -0.29 1.58
N GLY A 118 -9.43 0.17 1.70
CA GLY A 118 -9.98 1.19 0.82
C GLY A 118 -10.53 0.69 -0.51
N ILE A 119 -10.31 -0.58 -0.87
CA ILE A 119 -10.60 -1.09 -2.21
C ILE A 119 -11.38 -2.41 -2.10
N PRO A 120 -12.71 -2.39 -2.25
CA PRO A 120 -13.48 -3.63 -2.31
C PRO A 120 -13.10 -4.46 -3.55
N THR A 121 -13.03 -5.78 -3.35
CA THR A 121 -12.78 -6.75 -4.41
C THR A 121 -14.08 -6.99 -5.18
N ALA A 122 -14.08 -6.65 -6.47
CA ALA A 122 -15.16 -6.95 -7.40
C ALA A 122 -14.90 -8.25 -8.17
N TRP A 123 -15.95 -8.83 -8.72
CA TRP A 123 -15.92 -9.84 -9.77
C TRP A 123 -16.72 -9.34 -10.97
N ASN A 124 -16.08 -9.21 -12.14
CA ASN A 124 -16.67 -8.62 -13.35
C ASN A 124 -17.42 -7.30 -13.06
N GLY A 125 -16.78 -6.41 -12.31
CA GLY A 125 -17.32 -5.09 -11.97
C GLY A 125 -18.41 -5.06 -10.90
N HIS A 126 -18.81 -6.21 -10.34
CA HIS A 126 -19.81 -6.29 -9.27
C HIS A 126 -19.15 -6.68 -7.95
N TYR A 127 -19.50 -5.98 -6.86
CA TYR A 127 -19.04 -6.33 -5.51
C TYR A 127 -19.97 -7.38 -4.93
N PHE A 128 -19.42 -8.51 -4.50
CA PHE A 128 -20.15 -9.56 -3.80
C PHE A 128 -19.76 -9.55 -2.33
N GLY A 129 -20.71 -9.95 -1.48
CA GLY A 129 -20.57 -10.11 -0.04
C GLY A 129 -21.43 -11.28 0.43
N ARG A 130 -21.60 -11.39 1.75
CA ARG A 130 -22.46 -12.39 2.34
C ARG A 130 -23.49 -11.76 3.27
N ASP A 131 -24.74 -12.17 3.10
CA ASP A 131 -25.77 -11.96 4.11
C ASP A 131 -25.95 -13.28 4.86
N GLY A 132 -25.14 -13.48 5.91
CA GLY A 132 -25.00 -14.77 6.59
C GLY A 132 -24.43 -15.86 5.68
N GLU A 133 -25.21 -16.90 5.39
CA GLU A 133 -24.76 -18.03 4.55
C GLU A 133 -24.97 -17.77 3.04
N SER A 134 -25.72 -16.71 2.69
CA SER A 134 -26.12 -16.46 1.30
C SER A 134 -25.17 -15.52 0.57
N LEU A 135 -24.74 -15.95 -0.62
CA LEU A 135 -23.96 -15.14 -1.54
C LEU A 135 -24.86 -14.07 -2.19
N GLY A 136 -24.48 -12.80 -2.04
CA GLY A 136 -25.25 -11.67 -2.56
C GLY A 136 -24.37 -10.49 -2.99
N PRO A 137 -24.98 -9.41 -3.48
CA PRO A 137 -24.28 -8.14 -3.67
C PRO A 137 -23.74 -7.63 -2.33
N LEU A 138 -22.53 -7.06 -2.32
CA LEU A 138 -21.97 -6.43 -1.13
C LEU A 138 -22.82 -5.20 -0.76
N ASN A 139 -23.18 -5.07 0.53
CA ASN A 139 -24.01 -3.97 0.99
C ASN A 139 -23.28 -2.62 0.84
N ILE A 140 -24.02 -1.53 0.59
CA ILE A 140 -23.46 -0.18 0.48
C ILE A 140 -22.77 0.27 1.78
N GLU A 141 -23.27 -0.13 2.95
CA GLU A 141 -22.60 0.15 4.23
C GLU A 141 -21.21 -0.48 4.28
N GLU A 142 -21.11 -1.75 3.88
CA GLU A 142 -19.86 -2.51 3.86
C GLU A 142 -18.87 -1.95 2.84
N ILE A 143 -19.36 -1.58 1.65
CA ILE A 143 -18.55 -0.89 0.63
C ILE A 143 -17.91 0.37 1.20
N GLU A 144 -18.69 1.22 1.88
CA GLU A 144 -18.18 2.45 2.47
C GLU A 144 -17.26 2.20 3.67
N ARG A 145 -17.53 1.15 4.45
CA ARG A 145 -16.64 0.72 5.53
C ARG A 145 -15.28 0.27 5.01
N ILE A 146 -15.22 -0.49 3.91
CA ILE A 146 -13.95 -0.85 3.25
C ILE A 146 -13.26 0.42 2.73
N ARG A 147 -13.98 1.29 2.02
CA ARG A 147 -13.43 2.53 1.41
C ARG A 147 -12.82 3.50 2.41
N THR A 148 -13.40 3.60 3.60
CA THR A 148 -12.95 4.53 4.64
C THR A 148 -11.66 4.09 5.34
N GLN A 149 -11.27 2.81 5.24
CA GLN A 149 -10.02 2.30 5.83
C GLN A 149 -8.78 3.03 5.32
N ASN A 150 -8.74 3.39 4.03
CA ASN A 150 -7.60 4.07 3.41
C ASN A 150 -7.51 5.57 3.79
N LYS A 151 -8.49 6.13 4.50
CA LYS A 151 -8.43 7.50 5.02
C LYS A 151 -7.79 7.59 6.40
N ALA A 152 -7.60 6.47 7.10
CA ALA A 152 -7.23 6.49 8.52
C ALA A 152 -5.73 6.58 8.80
N TYR A 153 -4.85 6.38 7.81
CA TYR A 153 -3.41 6.28 8.05
C TYR A 153 -2.59 7.31 7.26
N ASP A 154 -2.34 8.45 7.89
CA ASP A 154 -1.28 9.36 7.46
C ASP A 154 0.07 8.81 7.93
N TRP A 155 0.78 8.13 7.02
CA TRP A 155 2.10 7.57 7.29
C TRP A 155 3.10 8.62 7.79
N SER A 156 2.99 9.85 7.28
CA SER A 156 3.93 10.95 7.55
C SER A 156 3.76 11.53 8.95
N ALA A 157 2.51 11.57 9.43
CA ALA A 157 2.16 12.05 10.78
C ALA A 157 2.39 11.00 11.89
N ALA A 158 2.70 9.74 11.52
CA ALA A 158 2.93 8.68 12.49
C ALA A 158 4.10 9.01 13.44
N ILE A 159 3.89 8.73 14.73
CA ILE A 159 4.91 8.89 15.76
C ILE A 159 5.96 7.78 15.65
N VAL A 160 7.23 8.19 15.70
CA VAL A 160 8.37 7.30 15.81
C VAL A 160 8.70 7.10 17.28
N ASN A 161 8.36 5.93 17.81
CA ASN A 161 8.63 5.62 19.21
C ASN A 161 10.15 5.47 19.45
N GLY A 162 10.70 6.27 20.37
CA GLY A 162 12.11 6.24 20.75
C GLY A 162 12.98 7.32 20.11
N ALA A 163 12.51 7.94 19.01
CA ALA A 163 13.18 9.10 18.44
C ALA A 163 13.00 10.33 19.33
N THR A 164 14.06 11.12 19.41
CA THR A 164 14.19 12.30 20.26
C THR A 164 14.66 13.51 19.45
N LEU A 165 14.85 14.65 20.11
CA LEU A 165 15.43 15.83 19.46
C LEU A 165 16.89 15.61 19.02
N ASP A 166 17.60 14.65 19.64
CA ASP A 166 19.00 14.35 19.30
C ASP A 166 19.13 13.62 17.96
N ASP A 167 18.04 13.04 17.45
CA ASP A 167 17.96 12.45 16.10
C ASP A 167 17.78 13.52 15.01
N LEU A 168 17.54 14.78 15.40
CA LEU A 168 17.36 15.90 14.47
C LEU A 168 18.64 16.70 14.30
N ASP A 169 18.87 17.19 13.09
CA ASP A 169 19.97 18.06 12.72
C ASP A 169 19.65 19.52 13.10
N SER A 170 20.52 20.13 13.91
CA SER A 170 20.34 21.51 14.38
C SER A 170 20.39 22.53 13.25
N THR A 171 21.18 22.30 12.20
CA THR A 171 21.27 23.21 11.04
C THR A 171 19.98 23.15 10.22
N ALA A 172 19.38 21.97 10.08
CA ALA A 172 18.08 21.81 9.42
C ALA A 172 16.97 22.51 10.23
N ILE A 173 16.99 22.40 11.57
CA ILE A 173 16.03 23.09 12.44
C ILE A 173 16.11 24.61 12.27
N GLU A 174 17.31 25.19 12.26
CA GLU A 174 17.48 26.64 12.07
C GLU A 174 17.00 27.09 10.69
N GLN A 175 17.32 26.33 9.64
CA GLN A 175 16.80 26.60 8.29
C GLN A 175 15.27 26.49 8.22
N ALA A 176 14.67 25.55 8.97
CA ALA A 176 13.23 25.41 9.08
C ALA A 176 12.60 26.62 9.77
N LYS A 177 13.22 27.15 10.85
CA LYS A 177 12.75 28.37 11.53
C LYS A 177 12.78 29.58 10.60
N ILE A 178 13.86 29.79 9.85
CA ILE A 178 13.98 30.86 8.86
C ILE A 178 12.86 30.75 7.82
N SER A 179 12.64 29.55 7.30
CA SER A 179 11.62 29.29 6.28
C SER A 179 10.19 29.47 6.84
N TYR A 180 9.96 29.06 8.08
CA TYR A 180 8.69 29.24 8.78
C TYR A 180 8.36 30.72 9.01
N ALA A 181 9.34 31.52 9.45
CA ALA A 181 9.18 32.96 9.64
C ALA A 181 8.84 33.68 8.33
N LYS A 182 9.51 33.32 7.23
CA LYS A 182 9.21 33.85 5.88
C LYS A 182 7.77 33.56 5.45
N LYS A 183 7.26 32.35 5.72
CA LYS A 183 5.88 31.96 5.37
C LYS A 183 4.83 32.46 6.37
N ASN A 184 5.22 32.76 7.61
CA ASN A 184 4.33 33.22 8.67
C ASN A 184 4.84 34.53 9.30
N PRO A 185 4.84 35.67 8.58
CA PRO A 185 5.41 36.92 9.09
C PRO A 185 4.82 37.37 10.43
N LYS A 186 3.52 37.11 10.67
CA LYS A 186 2.82 37.43 11.92
C LYS A 186 3.34 36.67 13.14
N GLN A 187 4.04 35.55 12.93
CA GLN A 187 4.59 34.70 13.99
C GLN A 187 6.11 34.84 14.09
N ALA A 188 6.74 35.66 13.23
CA ALA A 188 8.20 35.81 13.18
C ALA A 188 8.77 36.35 14.49
N ASP A 189 8.10 37.34 15.12
CA ASP A 189 8.53 37.89 16.41
C ASP A 189 8.38 36.85 17.54
N ASN A 190 7.25 36.12 17.55
CA ASN A 190 7.00 35.07 18.53
C ASN A 190 8.00 33.92 18.45
N LEU A 191 8.48 33.61 17.23
CA LEU A 191 9.43 32.52 16.98
C LEU A 191 10.74 32.71 17.75
N GLN A 192 11.16 33.96 18.00
CA GLN A 192 12.36 34.26 18.77
C GLN A 192 12.26 33.82 20.23
N HIS A 193 11.03 33.69 20.74
CA HIS A 193 10.76 33.30 22.13
C HIS A 193 10.41 31.82 22.28
N TRP A 194 10.29 31.07 21.18
CA TRP A 194 9.97 29.65 21.23
C TRP A 194 11.23 28.81 21.40
N ASP A 195 11.17 27.84 22.31
CA ASP A 195 12.14 26.76 22.32
C ASP A 195 11.92 25.83 21.11
N THR A 196 12.92 24.98 20.82
CA THR A 196 12.87 24.06 19.68
C THR A 196 11.62 23.17 19.74
N LYS A 197 11.25 22.67 20.92
CA LYS A 197 10.07 21.82 21.10
C LYS A 197 8.77 22.54 20.74
N THR A 198 8.60 23.79 21.19
CA THR A 198 7.42 24.60 20.87
C THR A 198 7.37 24.90 19.39
N PHE A 199 8.49 25.30 18.79
CA PHE A 199 8.58 25.53 17.36
C PHE A 199 8.16 24.30 16.56
N LEU A 200 8.74 23.13 16.84
CA LEU A 200 8.45 21.90 16.10
C LEU A 200 6.98 21.48 16.21
N ASN A 201 6.33 21.69 17.36
CA ASN A 201 4.89 21.44 17.50
C ASN A 201 4.05 22.46 16.71
N LYS A 202 4.40 23.76 16.77
CA LYS A 202 3.71 24.83 16.03
C LYS A 202 3.86 24.67 14.51
N ALA A 203 5.01 24.17 14.07
CA ALA A 203 5.29 23.79 12.68
C ALA A 203 4.63 22.46 12.27
N LYS A 204 3.97 21.75 13.20
CA LYS A 204 3.34 20.43 13.00
C LYS A 204 4.31 19.32 12.58
N LEU A 205 5.59 19.48 12.90
CA LEU A 205 6.62 18.45 12.69
C LEU A 205 6.67 17.47 13.86
N THR A 206 6.18 17.86 15.02
CA THR A 206 6.00 16.99 16.19
C THR A 206 4.57 17.08 16.70
N ILE A 207 4.10 16.05 17.40
CA ILE A 207 2.79 16.03 18.05
C ILE A 207 3.01 15.86 19.56
N ASN A 208 2.68 16.89 20.34
CA ASN A 208 2.97 16.97 21.77
C ASN A 208 4.47 16.71 22.11
N GLY A 209 5.36 17.08 21.19
CA GLY A 209 6.80 16.87 21.29
C GLY A 209 7.30 15.49 20.91
N ALA A 210 6.41 14.56 20.55
CA ALA A 210 6.80 13.28 19.95
C ALA A 210 7.21 13.49 18.49
N ILE A 211 8.31 12.87 18.10
CA ILE A 211 8.89 12.96 16.76
C ILE A 211 8.02 12.20 15.77
N THR A 212 7.64 12.85 14.67
CA THR A 212 6.92 12.21 13.56
C THR A 212 7.90 11.71 12.49
N ARG A 213 7.44 10.83 11.59
CA ARG A 213 8.23 10.45 10.41
C ARG A 213 8.60 11.64 9.54
N THR A 214 7.71 12.64 9.41
CA THR A 214 7.99 13.89 8.69
C THR A 214 9.13 14.68 9.33
N ALA A 215 9.22 14.75 10.65
CA ALA A 215 10.34 15.40 11.32
C ALA A 215 11.68 14.71 11.01
N ILE A 216 11.74 13.38 11.04
CA ILE A 216 12.94 12.62 10.64
C ILE A 216 13.27 12.86 9.17
N LEU A 217 12.27 12.85 8.28
CA LEU A 217 12.47 13.00 6.85
C LEU A 217 13.05 14.38 6.49
N LEU A 218 12.49 15.45 7.06
CA LEU A 218 12.88 16.82 6.73
C LEU A 218 14.08 17.32 7.54
N LEU A 219 14.16 16.95 8.82
CA LEU A 219 15.11 17.51 9.78
C LEU A 219 16.03 16.45 10.42
N GLY A 220 15.82 15.16 10.19
CA GLY A 220 16.60 14.10 10.80
C GLY A 220 18.04 14.04 10.28
N LYS A 221 18.97 13.61 11.13
CA LYS A 221 20.35 13.32 10.71
C LYS A 221 20.38 12.13 9.73
N PRO A 222 21.41 12.01 8.87
CA PRO A 222 21.54 10.87 7.95
C PRO A 222 21.40 9.51 8.65
N GLU A 223 22.03 9.33 9.81
CA GLU A 223 21.99 8.11 10.63
C GLU A 223 20.62 7.82 11.27
N SER A 224 19.75 8.84 11.38
CA SER A 224 18.40 8.72 11.95
C SER A 224 17.38 8.17 10.93
N SER A 225 17.80 7.92 9.69
CA SER A 225 16.96 7.30 8.64
C SER A 225 16.47 5.89 8.99
N HIS A 226 17.10 5.19 9.94
CA HIS A 226 16.65 3.87 10.38
C HIS A 226 15.23 3.89 10.99
N TRP A 227 14.80 5.04 11.53
CA TRP A 227 13.50 5.23 12.18
C TRP A 227 12.29 5.11 11.25
N ILE A 228 12.50 5.21 9.94
CA ILE A 228 11.43 5.21 8.93
C ILE A 228 11.45 3.96 8.04
N ASN A 229 12.32 2.99 8.34
CA ASN A 229 12.36 1.70 7.67
C ASN A 229 10.97 1.02 7.68
N PRO A 230 10.56 0.34 6.59
CA PRO A 230 11.35 0.03 5.39
C PRO A 230 11.32 1.12 4.29
N ALA A 231 10.72 2.29 4.55
CA ALA A 231 10.72 3.37 3.57
C ALA A 231 12.11 3.99 3.42
N SER A 232 12.44 4.46 2.22
CA SER A 232 13.70 5.15 1.93
C SER A 232 13.50 6.66 1.87
N THR A 233 14.41 7.43 2.47
CA THR A 233 14.48 8.90 2.36
C THR A 233 15.65 9.36 1.51
N THR A 234 15.89 8.66 0.42
CA THR A 234 16.95 9.03 -0.51
C THR A 234 16.38 9.66 -1.76
N ILE A 235 16.85 10.86 -2.09
CA ILE A 235 16.67 11.44 -3.42
C ILE A 235 17.89 11.07 -4.25
N THR A 236 17.68 10.56 -5.46
CA THR A 236 18.77 10.24 -6.40
C THR A 236 18.73 11.20 -7.57
N TRP A 237 19.78 11.97 -7.75
CA TRP A 237 20.02 12.74 -8.97
C TRP A 237 20.81 11.89 -9.95
N ILE A 238 20.37 11.82 -11.21
CA ILE A 238 21.03 11.04 -12.27
C ILE A 238 21.24 11.96 -13.48
N LEU A 239 22.50 12.12 -13.89
CA LEU A 239 22.85 12.80 -15.12
C LEU A 239 22.95 11.79 -16.25
N LYS A 240 22.13 11.96 -17.28
CA LYS A 240 22.17 11.15 -18.50
C LYS A 240 22.64 11.98 -19.68
N ASP A 241 23.23 11.32 -20.66
CA ASP A 241 23.55 11.93 -21.94
C ASP A 241 22.41 11.86 -22.95
N LYS A 242 22.70 12.33 -24.17
CA LYS A 242 21.74 12.35 -25.29
C LYS A 242 21.25 10.95 -25.69
N ASP A 243 22.03 9.91 -25.43
CA ASP A 243 21.75 8.52 -25.78
C ASP A 243 21.12 7.77 -24.58
N GLY A 244 20.85 8.48 -23.47
CA GLY A 244 20.24 7.94 -22.25
C GLY A 244 21.22 7.21 -21.33
N ILE A 245 22.53 7.28 -21.60
CA ILE A 245 23.56 6.62 -20.82
C ILE A 245 23.85 7.45 -19.57
N GLU A 246 23.91 6.78 -18.41
CA GLU A 246 24.23 7.39 -17.13
C GLU A 246 25.69 7.86 -17.13
N LYS A 247 25.87 9.17 -16.95
CA LYS A 247 27.19 9.82 -16.86
C LYS A 247 27.62 10.06 -15.43
N ASP A 248 26.68 10.36 -14.56
CA ASP A 248 26.93 10.65 -13.15
C ASP A 248 25.65 10.42 -12.34
N TYR A 249 25.80 10.17 -11.04
CA TYR A 249 24.69 10.08 -10.12
C TYR A 249 25.12 10.46 -8.71
N GLU A 250 24.17 10.96 -7.92
CA GLU A 250 24.41 11.28 -6.51
C GLU A 250 23.17 10.98 -5.68
N HIS A 251 23.41 10.46 -4.48
CA HIS A 251 22.37 10.15 -3.51
C HIS A 251 22.37 11.19 -2.39
N PHE A 252 21.19 11.72 -2.10
CA PHE A 252 20.96 12.68 -1.03
C PHE A 252 20.05 12.04 0.01
N SER A 253 20.53 11.98 1.25
CA SER A 253 19.76 11.45 2.39
C SER A 253 19.27 12.58 3.29
N CYS A 254 18.60 12.25 4.39
CA CYS A 254 18.17 13.24 5.39
C CYS A 254 19.35 14.09 5.91
N PRO A 255 19.14 15.39 6.23
CA PRO A 255 17.86 16.10 6.25
C PRO A 255 17.46 16.62 4.87
N LEU A 256 16.30 16.17 4.36
CA LEU A 256 15.88 16.53 3.00
C LEU A 256 15.60 18.02 2.83
N LEU A 257 15.26 18.73 3.90
CA LEU A 257 15.08 20.19 3.84
C LEU A 257 16.33 20.92 3.34
N LEU A 258 17.52 20.41 3.69
CA LEU A 258 18.78 21.00 3.24
C LEU A 258 19.16 20.48 1.84
N SER A 259 18.99 19.18 1.61
CA SER A 259 19.37 18.53 0.36
C SER A 259 18.65 19.07 -0.87
N VAL A 260 17.42 19.56 -0.73
CA VAL A 260 16.66 20.12 -1.87
C VAL A 260 17.41 21.27 -2.55
N ASN A 261 18.11 22.11 -1.79
CA ASN A 261 18.89 23.21 -2.38
C ASN A 261 20.12 22.69 -3.15
N ASP A 262 20.80 21.68 -2.60
CA ASP A 262 21.97 21.06 -3.24
C ASP A 262 21.58 20.36 -4.55
N ILE A 263 20.43 19.67 -4.53
CA ILE A 263 19.85 19.03 -5.71
C ILE A 263 19.45 20.08 -6.75
N PHE A 264 18.76 21.15 -6.32
CA PHE A 264 18.35 22.23 -7.22
C PHE A 264 19.56 22.85 -7.94
N ASN A 265 20.67 23.07 -7.23
CA ASN A 265 21.91 23.57 -7.83
C ASN A 265 22.55 22.62 -8.86
N LYS A 266 22.22 21.32 -8.81
CA LYS A 266 22.66 20.33 -9.80
C LYS A 266 21.74 20.24 -11.02
N VAL A 267 20.51 20.72 -10.93
CA VAL A 267 19.57 20.75 -12.06
C VAL A 267 19.96 21.89 -13.01
N ARG A 268 20.42 21.53 -14.21
CA ARG A 268 20.80 22.51 -15.23
C ARG A 268 19.56 23.01 -15.96
N ASN A 269 19.27 24.30 -15.83
CA ASN A 269 18.32 25.00 -16.69
C ASN A 269 19.11 25.80 -17.74
N LEU A 270 19.30 25.21 -18.92
CA LEU A 270 20.10 25.84 -19.98
C LEU A 270 19.27 26.93 -20.68
N LYS A 271 19.92 28.02 -21.07
CA LYS A 271 19.30 29.00 -21.96
C LYS A 271 19.29 28.48 -23.37
N TYR A 272 18.14 28.56 -24.05
CA TYR A 272 18.06 28.33 -25.48
C TYR A 272 17.79 29.66 -26.21
N ARG A 273 18.39 29.76 -27.38
CA ARG A 273 18.26 30.92 -28.26
C ARG A 273 17.36 30.57 -29.42
N TYR A 274 16.35 31.40 -29.68
CA TYR A 274 15.51 31.24 -30.86
C TYR A 274 15.32 32.57 -31.59
N MET A 275 15.15 32.49 -32.90
CA MET A 275 14.96 33.66 -33.76
C MET A 275 13.46 33.95 -33.85
N ILE A 276 13.07 35.18 -33.53
CA ILE A 276 11.73 35.67 -33.78
C ILE A 276 11.67 36.21 -35.21
N GLU A 277 10.65 35.79 -35.95
CA GLU A 277 10.42 36.22 -37.32
C GLU A 277 10.28 37.76 -37.38
N GLY A 278 11.12 38.41 -38.18
CA GLY A 278 11.16 39.88 -38.30
C GLY A 278 12.21 40.59 -37.44
N THR A 279 13.03 39.87 -36.67
CA THR A 279 14.13 40.45 -35.88
C THR A 279 15.50 39.90 -36.30
N LEU A 280 16.54 40.74 -36.27
CA LEU A 280 17.94 40.33 -36.56
C LEU A 280 18.67 39.79 -35.32
N PHE A 281 18.04 39.86 -34.14
CA PHE A 281 18.66 39.49 -32.87
C PHE A 281 17.87 38.34 -32.23
N PRO A 282 18.54 37.26 -31.79
CA PRO A 282 17.88 36.15 -31.13
C PRO A 282 17.45 36.54 -29.70
N GLU A 283 16.35 35.98 -29.24
CA GLU A 283 15.97 36.05 -27.83
C GLU A 283 16.59 34.88 -27.06
N GLU A 284 17.08 35.16 -25.84
CA GLU A 284 17.51 34.13 -24.89
C GLU A 284 16.41 33.89 -23.86
N VAL A 285 15.97 32.65 -23.76
CA VAL A 285 15.02 32.21 -22.73
C VAL A 285 15.53 30.95 -22.05
N ASP A 286 15.18 30.75 -20.79
CA ASP A 286 15.48 29.52 -20.09
C ASP A 286 14.65 28.36 -20.68
N GLN A 287 15.24 27.17 -20.74
CA GLN A 287 14.57 25.98 -21.29
C GLN A 287 13.35 25.57 -20.46
N TYR A 288 13.38 25.84 -19.16
CA TYR A 288 12.29 25.63 -18.23
C TYR A 288 12.03 26.90 -17.42
N ASP A 289 10.77 27.13 -17.02
CA ASP A 289 10.44 28.22 -16.10
C ASP A 289 11.11 27.96 -14.73
N PRO A 290 11.81 28.95 -14.13
CA PRO A 290 12.35 28.81 -12.79
C PRO A 290 11.30 28.74 -11.66
N TYR A 291 10.01 29.00 -11.90
CA TYR A 291 8.94 29.01 -10.87
C TYR A 291 7.63 28.30 -11.24
#